data_AF-R7RXD3-F1
#
_entry.id   AF-R7RXD3-F1
#
_cell.length_a   1.000
_cell.length_b   1.000
_cell.length_c   1.000
_cell.angle_alpha   90.00
_cell.angle_beta   90.00
_cell.angle_gamma   90.00
#
_symmetry.space_group_name_H-M   'P 1'
#
loop_
_entity.id
_entity.type
_entity.pdbx_description
1 polymer ?
#
loop_
_entity_poly.entity_id
_entity_poly.type
_entity_poly.pdbx_seq_one_letter_code
_entity_poly.pdbx_strand_id
1 'polypeptide(L)'
;MNDSKSIDEYSSVLTLTLHPDNPANTTILDESGDTVYNISTTFDAKSIPTTSVLNEQGKLVADWRWKESRLDSQMLRFEGAGVGTVDNGPVEVEEGGTWRGHGKERSTASGWLRKTLIPYKQTVAFRDLKGREFQWQNNAPGLHLQVYFLSPSSSSANIITLLPIQLASATNTAVPMARYISPIIDPKLPKGSTPIVPAKLLLDEQAEEIMDLVIVSWALLEKGKRESEISGGAFMKGHTITSSGAS
;
A
#
# COMPACT_ATOMS: atom_id res chain seq x y z
N MET A 1 24.89 31.25 24.17
CA MET A 1 24.72 29.82 24.49
C MET A 1 23.58 29.35 23.61
N ASN A 2 23.91 28.76 22.47
CA ASN A 2 22.91 28.17 21.59
C ASN A 2 22.76 26.73 22.06
N ASP A 3 21.57 26.39 22.57
CA ASP A 3 21.18 25.01 22.82
C ASP A 3 21.17 24.28 21.48
N SER A 4 22.28 23.59 21.22
CA SER A 4 22.33 22.49 20.26
C SER A 4 21.37 21.41 20.78
N LYS A 5 20.09 21.54 20.43
CA LYS A 5 19.11 20.46 20.51
C LYS A 5 19.77 19.24 19.89
N SER A 6 20.06 18.23 20.70
CA SER A 6 20.59 16.96 20.25
C SER A 6 19.64 16.41 19.19
N ILE A 7 20.18 16.15 18.00
CA ILE A 7 19.48 15.61 16.83
C ILE A 7 19.04 14.14 17.04
N ASP A 8 19.27 13.59 18.23
CA ASP A 8 19.12 12.18 18.54
C ASP A 8 17.79 11.83 19.22
N GLU A 9 16.76 12.67 19.10
CA GLU A 9 15.39 12.23 19.36
C GLU A 9 14.93 11.41 18.15
N TYR A 10 15.58 10.24 17.97
CA TYR A 10 15.19 9.24 16.99
C TYR A 10 13.80 8.77 17.38
N SER A 11 12.79 9.14 16.58
CA SER A 11 11.48 8.52 16.69
C SER A 11 11.65 7.01 16.64
N SER A 12 11.07 6.31 17.61
CA SER A 12 11.09 4.85 17.63
C SER A 12 10.47 4.34 16.34
N VAL A 13 11.23 3.58 15.57
CA VAL A 13 10.74 2.95 14.34
C VAL A 13 10.31 1.54 14.70
N LEU A 14 9.01 1.26 14.59
CA LEU A 14 8.46 -0.08 14.69
C LEU A 14 8.90 -0.89 13.45
N THR A 15 9.58 -2.01 13.69
CA THR A 15 10.00 -2.94 12.64
C THR A 15 9.07 -4.14 12.58
N LEU A 16 8.36 -4.30 11.47
CA LEU A 16 7.53 -5.48 11.19
C LEU A 16 8.23 -6.38 10.17
N THR A 17 8.35 -7.68 10.47
CA THR A 17 8.98 -8.68 9.59
C THR A 17 7.92 -9.52 8.89
N LEU A 18 8.06 -9.73 7.58
CA LEU A 18 7.09 -10.48 6.78
C LEU A 18 7.58 -11.91 6.52
N HIS A 19 6.76 -12.91 6.87
CA HIS A 19 7.12 -14.31 6.72
C HIS A 19 5.94 -15.20 6.27
N PRO A 20 5.99 -15.80 5.06
CA PRO A 20 6.96 -15.55 3.98
C PRO A 20 6.79 -14.16 3.35
N ASP A 21 7.70 -13.76 2.46
CA ASP A 21 7.54 -12.55 1.64
C ASP A 21 6.50 -12.78 0.51
N ASN A 22 5.21 -12.81 0.88
CA ASN A 22 4.09 -12.95 -0.03
C ASN A 22 2.92 -12.08 0.43
N PRO A 23 2.62 -10.95 -0.25
CA PRO A 23 1.61 -9.99 0.20
C PRO A 23 0.18 -10.56 0.26
N ALA A 24 -0.07 -11.74 -0.32
CA ALA A 24 -1.37 -12.40 -0.28
C ALA A 24 -1.44 -13.53 0.77
N ASN A 25 -0.29 -14.00 1.28
CA ASN A 25 -0.17 -15.12 2.22
C ASN A 25 1.09 -14.93 3.09
N THR A 26 1.00 -14.07 4.11
CA THR A 26 2.12 -13.73 4.99
C THR A 26 1.67 -13.56 6.43
N THR A 27 2.53 -13.92 7.37
CA THR A 27 2.42 -13.54 8.77
C THR A 27 3.36 -12.37 9.01
N ILE A 28 2.84 -11.30 9.61
CA ILE A 28 3.60 -10.10 9.95
C ILE A 28 3.92 -10.18 11.44
N LEU A 29 5.22 -10.20 11.74
CA LEU A 29 5.77 -10.36 13.08
C LEU A 29 6.37 -9.04 13.57
N ASP A 30 6.31 -8.78 14.88
CA ASP A 30 7.05 -7.68 15.51
C ASP A 30 8.54 -8.03 15.73
N GLU A 31 9.25 -7.19 16.50
CA GLU A 31 10.66 -7.40 16.85
C GLU A 31 10.86 -8.57 17.84
N SER A 32 9.84 -8.92 18.61
CA SER A 32 9.83 -10.06 19.54
C SER A 32 9.59 -11.39 18.83
N GLY A 33 9.09 -11.34 17.59
CA GLY A 33 8.67 -12.50 16.81
C GLY A 33 7.20 -12.87 17.02
N ASP A 34 6.44 -12.03 17.70
CA ASP A 34 5.01 -12.22 17.94
C ASP A 34 4.20 -11.78 16.72
N THR A 35 3.07 -12.46 16.49
CA THR A 35 2.22 -12.17 15.33
C THR A 35 1.37 -10.92 15.55
N VAL A 36 1.60 -9.89 14.72
CA VAL A 36 0.80 -8.66 14.72
C VAL A 36 -0.35 -8.74 13.71
N TYR A 37 -0.09 -9.33 12.53
CA TYR A 37 -1.12 -9.57 11.52
C TYR A 37 -0.94 -10.91 10.81
N ASN A 38 -2.05 -11.48 10.37
CA ASN A 38 -2.07 -12.60 9.44
C ASN A 38 -2.81 -12.20 8.15
N ILE A 39 -2.13 -12.32 7.02
CA ILE A 39 -2.71 -12.13 5.69
C ILE A 39 -2.78 -13.49 5.03
N SER A 40 -3.98 -13.90 4.62
CA SER A 40 -4.18 -15.18 3.95
C SER A 40 -5.19 -15.09 2.82
N THR A 41 -4.97 -15.87 1.76
CA THR A 41 -5.89 -15.98 0.63
C THR A 41 -6.57 -17.33 0.64
N THR A 42 -7.90 -17.30 0.68
CA THR A 42 -8.75 -18.49 0.60
C THR A 42 -9.57 -18.47 -0.69
N PHE A 43 -10.17 -19.59 -1.06
CA PHE A 43 -11.04 -19.70 -2.23
C PHE A 43 -12.44 -20.08 -1.77
N ASP A 44 -13.46 -19.34 -2.23
CA ASP A 44 -14.84 -19.69 -1.94
C ASP A 44 -15.34 -20.85 -2.83
N ALA A 45 -16.59 -21.29 -2.64
CA ALA A 45 -17.18 -22.38 -3.41
C ALA A 45 -17.24 -22.13 -4.93
N LYS A 46 -17.06 -20.88 -5.37
CA LYS A 46 -16.99 -20.48 -6.78
C LYS A 46 -15.54 -20.29 -7.25
N SER A 47 -14.56 -20.74 -6.46
CA SER A 47 -13.13 -20.54 -6.69
C SER A 47 -12.73 -19.08 -6.80
N ILE A 48 -13.51 -18.17 -6.21
CA ILE A 48 -13.15 -16.75 -6.17
C ILE A 48 -12.16 -16.57 -5.03
N PRO A 49 -10.92 -16.13 -5.30
CA PRO A 49 -9.98 -15.92 -4.22
C PRO A 49 -10.43 -14.72 -3.38
N THR A 50 -10.22 -14.82 -2.08
CA THR A 50 -10.50 -13.77 -1.10
C THR A 50 -9.31 -13.65 -0.18
N THR A 51 -8.66 -12.50 -0.18
CA THR A 51 -7.58 -12.21 0.76
C THR A 51 -8.16 -11.49 1.96
N SER A 52 -7.80 -11.97 3.15
CA SER A 52 -8.25 -11.41 4.43
C SER A 52 -7.04 -11.01 5.26
N VAL A 53 -7.18 -9.92 6.00
CA VAL A 53 -6.20 -9.43 6.97
C VAL A 53 -6.81 -9.54 8.36
N LEU A 54 -6.21 -10.37 9.21
CA LEU A 54 -6.57 -10.52 10.61
C LEU A 54 -5.50 -9.84 11.48
N ASN A 55 -5.91 -9.19 12.55
CA ASN A 55 -4.97 -8.64 13.56
C ASN A 55 -4.49 -9.73 14.54
N GLU A 56 -3.70 -9.34 15.53
CA GLU A 56 -3.14 -10.24 16.56
C GLU A 56 -4.21 -11.00 17.36
N GLN A 57 -5.42 -10.45 17.52
CA GLN A 57 -6.55 -11.13 18.18
C GLN A 57 -7.35 -12.03 17.23
N GLY A 58 -6.94 -12.18 15.97
CA GLY A 58 -7.69 -12.91 14.96
C GLY A 58 -8.95 -12.18 14.47
N LYS A 59 -9.11 -10.90 14.82
CA LYS A 59 -10.22 -10.08 14.34
C LYS A 59 -9.96 -9.64 12.91
N LEU A 60 -10.97 -9.78 12.05
CA LEU A 60 -10.92 -9.32 10.67
C LEU A 60 -10.78 -7.80 10.62
N VAL A 61 -9.76 -7.32 9.90
CA VAL A 61 -9.47 -5.90 9.65
C VAL A 61 -10.05 -5.50 8.30
N ALA A 62 -9.68 -6.24 7.25
CA ALA A 62 -10.19 -6.06 5.90
C ALA A 62 -10.20 -7.39 5.13
N ASP A 63 -11.09 -7.49 4.15
CA ASP A 63 -11.05 -8.53 3.13
C ASP A 63 -11.28 -7.94 1.75
N TRP A 64 -10.69 -8.56 0.73
CA TRP A 64 -11.01 -8.23 -0.65
C TRP A 64 -11.08 -9.46 -1.55
N ARG A 65 -12.04 -9.41 -2.47
CA ARG A 65 -12.25 -10.46 -3.48
C ARG A 65 -11.58 -10.09 -4.79
N TRP A 66 -10.85 -11.02 -5.37
CA TRP A 66 -10.25 -10.83 -6.70
C TRP A 66 -11.23 -11.31 -7.76
N LYS A 67 -11.68 -10.41 -8.63
CA LYS A 67 -12.29 -10.82 -9.90
C LYS A 67 -11.23 -10.95 -10.99
N GLU A 68 -10.28 -10.02 -11.00
CA GLU A 68 -9.19 -9.91 -11.97
C GLU A 68 -7.94 -9.33 -11.27
N SER A 69 -6.79 -9.35 -11.93
CA SER A 69 -5.53 -8.83 -11.38
C SER A 69 -5.52 -7.31 -11.16
N ARG A 70 -6.48 -6.56 -11.71
CA ARG A 70 -6.50 -5.10 -11.63
C ARG A 70 -7.19 -4.61 -10.34
N LEU A 71 -6.72 -3.47 -9.78
CA LEU A 71 -7.24 -2.89 -8.52
C LEU A 71 -8.70 -2.46 -8.61
N ASP A 72 -9.16 -2.02 -9.77
CA ASP A 72 -10.56 -1.69 -10.06
C ASP A 72 -11.50 -2.90 -10.01
N SER A 73 -10.96 -4.10 -10.19
CA SER A 73 -11.69 -5.37 -10.12
C SER A 73 -11.63 -6.02 -8.73
N GLN A 74 -10.97 -5.38 -7.76
CA GLN A 74 -10.86 -5.87 -6.39
C GLN A 74 -11.92 -5.22 -5.50
N MET A 75 -12.79 -6.05 -4.92
CA MET A 75 -13.88 -5.59 -4.06
C MET A 75 -13.44 -5.64 -2.61
N LEU A 76 -13.09 -4.48 -2.05
CA LEU A 76 -12.53 -4.26 -0.72
C LEU A 76 -13.62 -3.96 0.31
N ARG A 77 -13.50 -4.52 1.50
CA ARG A 77 -14.31 -4.20 2.68
C ARG A 77 -13.40 -4.15 3.91
N PHE A 78 -13.69 -3.20 4.79
CA PHE A 78 -13.10 -3.12 6.13
C PHE A 78 -14.15 -3.51 7.16
N GLU A 79 -13.75 -4.21 8.22
CA GLU A 79 -14.63 -4.64 9.32
C GLU A 79 -14.71 -3.62 10.47
N GLY A 80 -13.89 -2.56 10.43
CA GLY A 80 -14.00 -1.41 11.32
C GLY A 80 -14.81 -0.27 10.69
N ALA A 81 -15.06 0.78 11.48
CA ALA A 81 -15.63 2.04 10.99
C ALA A 81 -14.71 2.79 10.00
N GLY A 82 -13.67 2.13 9.45
CA GLY A 82 -12.36 2.58 8.96
C GLY A 82 -12.28 3.13 7.53
N VAL A 83 -13.35 3.08 6.75
CA VAL A 83 -13.37 3.71 5.42
C VAL A 83 -14.49 4.73 5.35
N GLY A 84 -14.12 6.00 5.33
CA GLY A 84 -14.99 7.03 4.80
C GLY A 84 -15.22 6.71 3.32
N THR A 85 -16.41 6.24 2.98
CA THR A 85 -16.83 6.13 1.59
C THR A 85 -16.82 7.54 1.03
N VAL A 86 -15.86 7.81 0.13
CA VAL A 86 -15.77 9.09 -0.57
C VAL A 86 -16.86 9.11 -1.63
N ASP A 87 -18.10 9.32 -1.22
CA ASP A 87 -19.09 9.81 -2.16
C ASP A 87 -18.65 11.23 -2.54
N ASN A 88 -18.33 11.42 -3.83
CA ASN A 88 -17.90 12.70 -4.41
C ASN A 88 -19.02 13.76 -4.43
N GLY A 89 -19.97 13.70 -3.50
CA GLY A 89 -20.93 14.77 -3.24
C GLY A 89 -20.47 15.60 -2.03
N PRO A 90 -20.85 16.89 -1.95
CA PRO A 90 -20.84 17.57 -0.66
C PRO A 90 -21.74 16.76 0.27
N VAL A 91 -21.12 16.01 1.18
CA VAL A 91 -21.84 15.47 2.33
C VAL A 91 -22.23 16.70 3.13
N GLU A 92 -23.52 17.08 3.06
CA GLU A 92 -24.09 18.02 4.00
C GLU A 92 -23.85 17.43 5.38
N VAL A 93 -22.85 17.98 6.07
CA VAL A 93 -22.57 17.66 7.46
C VAL A 93 -23.70 18.31 8.23
N GLU A 94 -24.80 17.58 8.44
CA GLU A 94 -25.72 17.95 9.51
C GLU A 94 -24.91 17.92 10.81
N GLU A 95 -24.81 19.08 11.47
CA GLU A 95 -24.14 19.25 12.76
C GLU A 95 -24.78 18.29 13.78
N GLY A 96 -24.16 17.12 13.98
CA GLY A 96 -24.69 16.01 14.79
C GLY A 96 -24.71 14.64 14.09
N GLY A 97 -24.30 14.54 12.83
CA GLY A 97 -24.36 13.34 12.00
C GLY A 97 -23.42 12.20 12.40
N THR A 98 -23.93 11.24 13.16
CA THR A 98 -23.40 9.87 13.25
C THR A 98 -23.24 9.28 11.84
N TRP A 99 -22.02 8.86 11.45
CA TRP A 99 -21.80 8.09 10.22
C TRP A 99 -22.58 6.77 10.26
N ARG A 100 -23.80 6.73 9.70
CA ARG A 100 -24.62 5.51 9.55
C ARG A 100 -24.35 4.84 8.21
N GLY A 101 -23.10 4.46 7.94
CA GLY A 101 -22.79 3.48 6.92
C GLY A 101 -23.04 2.09 7.51
N HIS A 102 -24.10 1.39 7.10
CA HIS A 102 -24.29 -0.01 7.46
C HIS A 102 -23.14 -0.85 6.86
N GLY A 103 -22.15 -1.17 7.70
CA GLY A 103 -20.84 -1.74 7.35
C GLY A 103 -20.84 -3.15 6.74
N LYS A 104 -21.42 -3.32 5.56
CA LYS A 104 -21.32 -4.58 4.78
C LYS A 104 -21.02 -4.39 3.30
N GLU A 105 -21.06 -3.17 2.79
CA GLU A 105 -20.86 -2.95 1.36
C GLU A 105 -19.37 -2.94 1.00
N ARG A 106 -19.01 -3.71 -0.04
CA ARG A 106 -17.66 -3.71 -0.61
C ARG A 106 -17.55 -2.53 -1.58
N SER A 107 -16.51 -1.73 -1.45
CA SER A 107 -16.12 -0.72 -2.45
C SER A 107 -15.04 -1.30 -3.36
N THR A 108 -14.77 -0.66 -4.49
CA THR A 108 -13.59 -1.04 -5.30
C THR A 108 -12.33 -0.56 -4.59
N ALA A 109 -11.26 -1.37 -4.62
CA ALA A 109 -9.98 -0.96 -4.06
C ALA A 109 -9.46 0.32 -4.72
N SER A 110 -9.74 0.54 -6.02
CA SER A 110 -9.43 1.79 -6.73
C SER A 110 -10.24 3.00 -6.26
N GLY A 111 -11.43 2.80 -5.70
CA GLY A 111 -12.22 3.88 -5.10
C GLY A 111 -11.59 4.40 -3.81
N TRP A 112 -10.96 3.51 -3.04
CA TRP A 112 -10.20 3.88 -1.83
C TRP A 112 -8.76 4.31 -2.15
N LEU A 113 -8.05 3.55 -2.98
CA LEU A 113 -6.68 3.80 -3.45
C LEU A 113 -6.69 4.60 -4.75
N ARG A 114 -6.66 5.92 -4.63
CA ARG A 114 -6.73 6.85 -5.76
C ARG A 114 -5.38 6.96 -6.45
N LYS A 115 -5.31 6.52 -7.70
CA LYS A 115 -4.12 6.75 -8.54
C LYS A 115 -4.03 8.22 -8.92
N THR A 116 -2.89 8.85 -8.67
CA THR A 116 -2.65 10.22 -9.15
C THR A 116 -2.40 10.18 -10.66
N LEU A 117 -3.15 10.98 -11.43
CA LEU A 117 -3.13 10.91 -12.89
C LEU A 117 -1.87 11.54 -13.53
N ILE A 118 -1.20 12.51 -12.89
CA ILE A 118 -0.10 13.28 -13.49
C ILE A 118 0.86 13.82 -12.41
N PRO A 119 2.20 13.85 -12.62
CA PRO A 119 2.96 13.26 -13.74
C PRO A 119 3.40 11.81 -13.48
N TYR A 120 3.23 11.28 -12.27
CA TYR A 120 3.82 10.01 -11.88
C TYR A 120 2.74 8.95 -11.65
N LYS A 121 2.65 7.98 -12.58
CA LYS A 121 1.85 6.74 -12.47
C LYS A 121 2.22 5.84 -11.26
N GLN A 122 3.14 6.32 -10.41
CA GLN A 122 3.78 5.59 -9.33
C GLN A 122 3.30 6.05 -7.95
N THR A 123 2.32 6.95 -7.89
CA THR A 123 1.76 7.43 -6.63
C THR A 123 0.31 7.01 -6.46
N VAL A 124 -0.04 6.66 -5.23
CA VAL A 124 -1.39 6.25 -4.84
C VAL A 124 -1.74 6.92 -3.53
N ALA A 125 -2.84 7.64 -3.48
CA ALA A 125 -3.31 8.32 -2.28
C ALA A 125 -4.54 7.61 -1.68
N PHE A 126 -4.65 7.65 -0.36
CA PHE A 126 -5.81 7.19 0.39
C PHE A 126 -6.10 8.12 1.56
N ARG A 127 -7.29 8.01 2.15
CA ARG A 127 -7.69 8.80 3.31
C ARG A 127 -8.09 7.90 4.46
N ASP A 128 -7.83 8.36 5.68
CA ASP A 128 -8.38 7.75 6.89
C ASP A 128 -9.75 8.34 7.25
N LEU A 129 -10.30 7.91 8.39
CA LEU A 129 -11.58 8.40 8.91
C LEU A 129 -11.59 9.83 9.39
N LYS A 130 -10.43 10.38 9.73
CA LYS A 130 -10.27 11.76 10.13
C LYS A 130 -10.16 12.68 8.91
N GLY A 131 -10.23 12.13 7.69
CA GLY A 131 -10.02 12.85 6.44
C GLY A 131 -8.55 13.19 6.17
N ARG A 132 -7.62 12.65 6.96
CA ARG A 132 -6.18 12.79 6.72
C ARG A 132 -5.83 12.06 5.43
N GLU A 133 -5.03 12.70 4.59
CA GLU A 133 -4.61 12.11 3.32
C GLU A 133 -3.18 11.60 3.40
N PHE A 134 -2.97 10.40 2.86
CA PHE A 134 -1.69 9.71 2.84
C PHE A 134 -1.37 9.31 1.41
N GLN A 135 -0.09 9.29 1.07
CA GLN A 135 0.35 8.96 -0.28
C GLN A 135 1.46 7.91 -0.24
N TRP A 136 1.19 6.77 -0.87
CA TRP A 136 2.22 5.86 -1.33
C TRP A 136 2.93 6.47 -2.53
N GLN A 137 4.27 6.52 -2.47
CA GLN A 137 5.14 6.78 -3.60
C GLN A 137 5.86 5.49 -4.01
N ASN A 138 6.57 5.54 -5.14
CA ASN A 138 7.40 4.44 -5.63
C ASN A 138 6.64 3.13 -5.91
N ASN A 139 5.38 3.22 -6.33
CA ASN A 139 4.55 2.07 -6.71
C ASN A 139 4.86 1.51 -8.12
N ALA A 140 6.12 1.58 -8.56
CA ALA A 140 6.58 0.96 -9.80
C ALA A 140 7.42 -0.30 -9.53
N PRO A 141 7.47 -1.24 -10.50
CA PRO A 141 8.41 -2.36 -10.47
C PRO A 141 9.84 -1.96 -10.08
N GLY A 142 10.45 -2.75 -9.20
CA GLY A 142 11.82 -2.52 -8.74
C GLY A 142 12.02 -1.33 -7.77
N LEU A 143 10.99 -0.54 -7.44
CA LEU A 143 11.07 0.51 -6.42
C LEU A 143 10.48 0.08 -5.08
N HIS A 144 10.88 0.74 -3.99
CA HIS A 144 10.40 0.46 -2.64
C HIS A 144 9.26 1.40 -2.24
N LEU A 145 8.12 0.81 -1.88
CA LEU A 145 6.94 1.55 -1.43
C LEU A 145 7.23 2.38 -0.18
N GLN A 146 6.81 3.64 -0.19
CA GLN A 146 6.98 4.59 0.91
C GLN A 146 5.69 5.40 1.12
N VAL A 147 5.24 5.56 2.37
CA VAL A 147 4.05 6.36 2.72
C VAL A 147 4.49 7.71 3.25
N TYR A 148 3.75 8.75 2.84
CA TYR A 148 3.91 10.12 3.32
C TYR A 148 2.57 10.66 3.81
N PHE A 149 2.60 11.46 4.88
CA PHE A 149 1.48 12.30 5.28
C PHE A 149 1.34 13.48 4.31
N LEU A 150 0.14 13.73 3.79
CA LEU A 150 -0.17 14.94 3.05
C LEU A 150 -0.88 15.92 3.99
N SER A 151 -0.16 16.98 4.37
CA SER A 151 -0.72 18.05 5.21
C SER A 151 -1.98 18.64 4.56
N PRO A 152 -3.06 18.91 5.33
CA PRO A 152 -4.29 19.49 4.82
C PRO A 152 -4.09 20.86 4.17
N SER A 153 -2.99 21.56 4.43
CA SER A 153 -2.62 22.81 3.73
C SER A 153 -2.40 22.63 2.23
N SER A 154 -2.22 21.39 1.77
CA SER A 154 -2.11 21.02 0.35
C SER A 154 -3.47 20.68 -0.28
N SER A 155 -4.53 20.55 0.52
CA SER A 155 -5.91 20.39 0.05
C SER A 155 -6.51 21.76 -0.26
N SER A 156 -5.92 22.51 -1.19
CA SER A 156 -6.69 23.55 -1.88
C SER A 156 -7.68 22.84 -2.80
N ALA A 157 -8.91 22.75 -2.30
CA ALA A 157 -10.08 22.57 -3.13
C ALA A 157 -9.96 23.48 -4.36
N ASN A 158 -10.07 22.90 -5.56
CA ASN A 158 -10.13 23.58 -6.87
C ASN A 158 -8.83 24.04 -7.55
N ILE A 159 -7.79 23.20 -7.66
CA ILE A 159 -6.78 23.39 -8.72
C ILE A 159 -6.71 22.15 -9.63
N ILE A 160 -7.80 21.95 -10.38
CA ILE A 160 -7.71 21.43 -11.75
C ILE A 160 -7.28 22.61 -12.62
N THR A 161 -6.02 23.03 -12.49
CA THR A 161 -5.41 23.98 -13.44
C THR A 161 -3.94 23.64 -13.56
N LEU A 162 -3.69 22.85 -14.61
CA LEU A 162 -2.45 22.61 -15.32
C LEU A 162 -1.40 23.73 -15.15
N LEU A 163 -0.54 23.64 -14.12
CA LEU A 163 0.76 24.29 -14.12
C LEU A 163 1.86 23.22 -13.98
N PRO A 164 2.57 22.88 -15.07
CA PRO A 164 3.55 21.79 -15.07
C PRO A 164 4.87 22.07 -14.35
N ILE A 165 5.07 23.21 -13.67
CA ILE A 165 6.43 23.75 -13.46
C ILE A 165 6.85 23.98 -11.98
N GLN A 166 6.00 23.74 -10.98
CA GLN A 166 6.40 23.88 -9.56
C GLN A 166 6.38 22.59 -8.72
N LEU A 167 6.31 21.41 -9.37
CA LEU A 167 6.16 20.12 -8.71
C LEU A 167 7.49 19.45 -8.27
N ALA A 168 8.60 20.19 -8.17
CA ALA A 168 9.92 19.62 -7.90
C ALA A 168 10.60 20.08 -6.59
N SER A 169 9.96 20.93 -5.77
CA SER A 169 10.66 21.53 -4.61
C SER A 169 9.95 21.39 -3.25
N ALA A 170 8.63 21.21 -3.21
CA ALA A 170 7.91 21.14 -1.93
C ALA A 170 7.82 19.72 -1.31
N THR A 171 8.40 18.70 -1.95
CA THR A 171 8.17 17.28 -1.59
C THR A 171 9.39 16.54 -1.05
N ASN A 172 10.52 17.19 -0.75
CA ASN A 172 11.78 16.46 -0.49
C ASN A 172 12.39 16.62 0.91
N THR A 173 11.62 17.07 1.90
CA THR A 173 12.04 17.04 3.32
C THR A 173 11.16 16.17 4.20
N ALA A 174 10.04 15.67 3.69
CA ALA A 174 9.17 14.78 4.45
C ALA A 174 9.87 13.42 4.60
N VAL A 175 10.13 13.01 5.83
CA VAL A 175 10.54 11.64 6.16
C VAL A 175 9.34 10.73 5.88
N PRO A 176 9.51 9.60 5.15
CA PRO A 176 8.41 8.67 4.96
C PRO A 176 8.03 8.06 6.30
N MET A 177 6.73 8.07 6.61
CA MET A 177 6.20 7.50 7.85
C MET A 177 6.20 5.98 7.84
N ALA A 178 6.09 5.38 6.65
CA ALA A 178 6.23 3.95 6.47
C ALA A 178 7.08 3.61 5.25
N ARG A 179 7.86 2.53 5.34
CA ARG A 179 8.73 2.06 4.26
C ARG A 179 8.74 0.55 4.16
N TYR A 180 8.51 0.03 2.96
CA TYR A 180 8.72 -1.38 2.65
C TYR A 180 10.17 -1.62 2.21
N ILE A 181 10.81 -2.64 2.78
CA ILE A 181 12.14 -3.11 2.41
C ILE A 181 12.00 -4.53 1.86
N SER A 182 12.35 -4.69 0.58
CA SER A 182 12.33 -5.98 -0.10
C SER A 182 13.33 -6.96 0.52
N PRO A 183 13.07 -8.27 0.46
CA PRO A 183 14.02 -9.25 0.98
C PRO A 183 15.31 -9.24 0.16
N ILE A 184 16.44 -9.50 0.82
CA ILE A 184 17.74 -9.66 0.16
C ILE A 184 17.97 -11.15 -0.07
N ILE A 185 18.02 -11.57 -1.33
CA ILE A 185 18.27 -12.95 -1.74
C ILE A 185 19.70 -13.04 -2.25
N ASP A 186 20.47 -14.04 -1.80
CA ASP A 186 21.80 -14.30 -2.35
C ASP A 186 21.65 -14.78 -3.82
N PRO A 187 22.21 -14.07 -4.81
CA PRO A 187 22.13 -14.51 -6.20
C PRO A 187 22.85 -15.83 -6.46
N LYS A 188 23.74 -16.27 -5.55
CA LYS A 188 24.46 -17.54 -5.67
C LYS A 188 23.68 -18.74 -5.15
N LEU A 189 22.63 -18.52 -4.36
CA LEU A 189 21.81 -19.60 -3.82
C LEU A 189 20.80 -20.10 -4.87
N PRO A 190 20.38 -21.37 -4.80
CA PRO A 190 19.34 -21.91 -5.67
C PRO A 190 18.05 -21.07 -5.63
N LYS A 191 17.34 -20.99 -6.77
CA LYS A 191 16.06 -20.30 -6.84
C LYS A 191 15.07 -20.89 -5.82
N GLY A 192 14.50 -20.04 -4.97
CA GLY A 192 13.60 -20.46 -3.89
C GLY A 192 14.28 -20.65 -2.52
N SER A 193 15.58 -20.35 -2.41
CA SER A 193 16.26 -20.32 -1.12
C SER A 193 15.70 -19.24 -0.20
N THR A 194 15.82 -19.46 1.11
CA THR A 194 15.44 -18.46 2.13
C THR A 194 16.25 -17.18 1.93
N PRO A 195 15.62 -15.99 1.99
CA PRO A 195 16.34 -14.72 1.96
C PRO A 195 17.39 -14.61 3.06
N ILE A 196 18.51 -13.95 2.77
CA ILE A 196 19.52 -13.57 3.79
C ILE A 196 18.90 -12.56 4.76
N VAL A 197 18.15 -11.61 4.22
CA VAL A 197 17.43 -10.60 5.00
C VAL A 197 15.94 -10.73 4.65
N PRO A 198 15.05 -10.97 5.63
CA PRO A 198 13.63 -11.05 5.38
C PRO A 198 13.08 -9.68 4.96
N ALA A 199 11.92 -9.69 4.30
CA ALA A 199 11.22 -8.46 3.95
C ALA A 199 10.72 -7.76 5.23
N LYS A 200 10.76 -6.43 5.24
CA LYS A 200 10.37 -5.63 6.41
C LYS A 200 9.46 -4.48 6.03
N LEU A 201 8.59 -4.09 6.96
CA LEU A 201 7.84 -2.85 6.93
C LEU A 201 8.26 -2.02 8.14
N LEU A 202 8.84 -0.85 7.90
CA LEU A 202 9.27 0.09 8.94
C LEU A 202 8.19 1.15 9.10
N LEU A 203 7.72 1.39 10.32
CA LEU A 203 6.68 2.36 10.66
C LEU A 203 7.21 3.33 11.71
N ASP A 204 7.01 4.63 11.54
CA ASP A 204 7.15 5.60 12.62
C ASP A 204 5.88 5.67 13.48
N GLU A 205 5.90 6.50 14.51
CA GLU A 205 4.78 6.72 15.43
C GLU A 205 3.49 7.14 14.69
N GLN A 206 3.59 7.94 13.63
CA GLN A 206 2.41 8.39 12.88
C GLN A 206 1.83 7.28 12.01
N ALA A 207 2.68 6.44 11.42
CA ALA A 207 2.23 5.27 10.68
C ALA A 207 1.63 4.20 11.60
N GLU A 208 2.12 4.09 12.83
CA GLU A 208 1.54 3.19 13.84
C GLU A 208 0.09 3.55 14.16
N GLU A 209 -0.26 4.83 14.23
CA GLU A 209 -1.65 5.28 14.42
C GLU A 209 -2.62 4.82 13.31
N ILE A 210 -2.10 4.55 12.12
CA ILE A 210 -2.89 4.12 10.95
C ILE A 210 -2.43 2.75 10.42
N MET A 211 -1.85 1.92 11.29
CA MET A 211 -1.21 0.66 10.91
C MET A 211 -2.12 -0.24 10.07
N ASP A 212 -3.38 -0.41 10.45
CA ASP A 212 -4.37 -1.18 9.68
C ASP A 212 -4.46 -0.72 8.21
N LEU A 213 -4.51 0.59 7.98
CA LEU A 213 -4.60 1.17 6.63
C LEU A 213 -3.28 0.95 5.86
N VAL A 214 -2.14 1.09 6.54
CA VAL A 214 -0.81 0.85 5.95
C VAL A 214 -0.67 -0.62 5.53
N ILE A 215 -1.03 -1.57 6.38
CA ILE A 215 -0.96 -3.02 6.07
C ILE A 215 -1.86 -3.38 4.89
N VAL A 216 -3.12 -2.94 4.91
CA VAL A 216 -4.09 -3.27 3.85
C VAL A 216 -3.68 -2.63 2.52
N SER A 217 -3.28 -1.36 2.52
CA SER A 217 -2.83 -0.69 1.30
C SER A 217 -1.52 -1.26 0.76
N TRP A 218 -0.55 -1.60 1.62
CA TRP A 218 0.68 -2.28 1.21
C TRP A 218 0.37 -3.62 0.52
N ALA A 219 -0.47 -4.46 1.11
CA ALA A 219 -0.78 -5.78 0.55
C ALA A 219 -1.44 -5.68 -0.85
N LEU A 220 -2.38 -4.75 -1.02
CA LEU A 220 -3.04 -4.48 -2.30
C LEU A 220 -2.05 -3.99 -3.36
N LEU A 221 -1.19 -3.03 -3.01
CA LEU A 221 -0.25 -2.40 -3.94
C LEU A 221 0.91 -3.34 -4.33
N GLU A 222 1.55 -3.97 -3.35
CA GLU A 222 2.71 -4.82 -3.58
C GLU A 222 2.33 -6.06 -4.39
N LYS A 223 1.15 -6.64 -4.18
CA LYS A 223 0.69 -7.73 -5.03
C LYS A 223 0.46 -7.26 -6.48
N GLY A 224 -0.26 -6.15 -6.69
CA GLY A 224 -0.51 -5.62 -8.03
C GLY A 224 0.80 -5.28 -8.77
N LYS A 225 1.81 -4.81 -8.03
CA LYS A 225 3.15 -4.57 -8.54
C LYS A 225 3.86 -5.87 -8.96
N ARG A 226 3.86 -6.92 -8.14
CA ARG A 226 4.45 -8.23 -8.48
C ARG A 226 3.78 -8.88 -9.69
N GLU A 227 2.45 -8.77 -9.81
CA GLU A 227 1.73 -9.27 -11.00
C GLU A 227 2.13 -8.51 -12.27
N SER A 228 2.39 -7.21 -12.14
CA SER A 228 2.86 -6.37 -13.24
C SER A 228 4.30 -6.70 -13.65
N GLU A 229 5.17 -7.09 -12.71
CA GLU A 229 6.54 -7.55 -12.99
C GLU A 229 6.54 -8.86 -13.78
N ILE A 230 5.69 -9.82 -13.38
CA ILE A 230 5.53 -11.11 -14.08
C ILE A 230 5.01 -10.88 -15.50
N SER A 231 3.98 -10.03 -15.63
CA SER A 231 3.33 -9.76 -16.92
C SER A 231 4.21 -8.93 -17.86
N GLY A 232 4.91 -7.93 -17.33
CA GLY A 232 5.82 -7.06 -18.07
C GLY A 232 7.09 -7.78 -18.54
N GLY A 233 7.62 -8.70 -17.73
CA GLY A 233 8.78 -9.52 -18.09
C GLY A 233 8.55 -10.46 -19.27
N ALA A 234 7.30 -10.86 -19.53
CA ALA A 234 6.95 -11.71 -20.67
C ALA A 234 7.02 -10.94 -22.01
N PHE A 235 6.75 -9.63 -22.01
CA PHE A 235 6.69 -8.83 -23.24
C PHE A 235 8.08 -8.57 -23.87
N MET A 236 9.15 -8.57 -23.07
CA MET A 236 10.53 -8.31 -23.56
C MET A 236 11.26 -9.55 -24.11
N LYS A 237 10.72 -10.77 -23.98
CA LYS A 237 11.37 -12.00 -24.48
C LYS A 237 10.87 -12.49 -25.85
N GLY A 238 9.95 -11.76 -26.49
CA GLY A 238 9.27 -12.19 -27.72
C GLY A 238 9.85 -11.72 -29.06
N HIS A 239 11.08 -11.19 -29.12
CA HIS A 239 11.73 -10.82 -30.39
C HIS A 239 13.05 -11.56 -30.58
N THR A 240 13.00 -12.89 -30.63
CA THR A 240 14.03 -13.65 -31.36
C THR A 240 13.61 -13.64 -32.83
N ILE A 241 14.17 -12.69 -33.60
CA ILE A 241 14.09 -12.70 -35.05
C ILE A 241 14.85 -13.94 -35.52
N THR A 242 14.15 -15.03 -35.80
CA THR A 242 14.70 -16.14 -36.56
C THR A 242 14.84 -15.69 -38.01
N SER A 243 16.01 -15.16 -38.37
CA SER A 243 16.40 -14.97 -39.76
C SER A 243 16.65 -16.34 -40.39
N SER A 244 15.62 -16.92 -41.01
CA SER A 244 15.79 -18.05 -41.91
C SER A 244 16.57 -17.59 -43.13
N GLY A 245 17.82 -18.03 -43.24
CA GLY A 245 18.61 -17.94 -44.45
C GLY A 245 17.95 -18.77 -45.54
N ALA A 246 17.60 -18.11 -46.64
CA ALA A 246 17.30 -18.77 -47.90
C ALA A 246 18.63 -19.24 -48.52
N SER A 247 18.67 -20.52 -48.90
CA SER A 247 19.66 -21.11 -49.80
C SER A 247 19.02 -21.32 -51.16
#